data_AF-A0A4Y8V0L4-F1
#
_entry.id   AF-A0A4Y8V0L4-F1
#
_cell.length_a   1.000
_cell.length_b   1.000
_cell.length_c   1.000
_cell.angle_alpha   90.00
_cell.angle_beta   90.00
_cell.angle_gamma   90.00
#
_symmetry.space_group_name_H-M   'P 1'
#
loop_
_entity.id
_entity.type
_entity.pdbx_description
1 polymer ?
#
loop_
_entity_poly.entity_id
_entity_poly.type
_entity_poly.pdbx_seq_one_letter_code
_entity_poly.pdbx_strand_id
1 'polypeptide(L)'
;MRRGGAAVVLALLTALTTLGVAGSAQAATTPCSPDDATACLNVTVTVPGTGPVAGAALTVEGEAGTLEATTDAAGKAAFALTAAGDYTVTVDEGTLPAGTVLKDPAANPATVTVALGRSAGRIVQVVPPGEAGGGATESPTGGATTSPSPGASADADAGAEAEASAEASAGPGTNRYAQLLLAGTVFGVLLALASLGANLIYGTTGLSNFAHGELVTLGGMTAFMAVQWWHLPLWLAIVVATVAGAAAGWLLNTLLFAPLRRRGVGITQQMIVTIGLSLALLSAFLFAFGAQPAPIVSGISQRMQLGPVQISAQSLVSVAVALVVLAAVAFTLARTRLGRATRAVSDNPALAAATGIKVESVISRVWVASAALASLGGVLLALYLNTTRFNFGSTLLLLMFAAITLGGLGSPLGAVLGALVIGLVVELSTLVLPNDMRYASALVILILVLLLRPQGILGRAERIG
;
A
#
# COMPACT_ATOMS: atom_id res chain seq x y z
N MET A 1 34.12 21.70 8.75
CA MET A 1 33.71 20.31 8.42
C MET A 1 32.22 20.26 8.00
N ARG A 2 31.84 20.97 6.91
CA ARG A 2 30.45 21.47 6.73
C ARG A 2 29.76 21.02 5.42
N ARG A 3 30.30 20.03 4.70
CA ARG A 3 29.75 19.54 3.41
C ARG A 3 29.24 18.08 3.43
N GLY A 4 29.29 17.40 4.58
CA GLY A 4 28.94 15.97 4.67
C GLY A 4 27.44 15.64 4.70
N GLY A 5 26.58 16.57 5.14
CA GLY A 5 25.15 16.26 5.36
C GLY A 5 24.38 15.87 4.09
N ALA A 6 24.59 16.60 2.99
CA ALA A 6 23.93 16.32 1.71
C ALA A 6 24.48 15.04 1.05
N ALA A 7 25.78 14.79 1.20
CA ALA A 7 26.43 13.58 0.68
C ALA A 7 25.98 12.31 1.44
N VAL A 8 25.65 12.41 2.74
CA VAL A 8 25.18 11.27 3.55
C VAL A 8 23.71 10.94 3.25
N VAL A 9 22.86 11.93 2.99
CA VAL A 9 21.47 11.69 2.57
C VAL A 9 21.43 11.02 1.19
N LEU A 10 22.27 11.48 0.25
CA LEU A 10 22.43 10.83 -1.05
C LEU A 10 23.09 9.44 -0.93
N ALA A 11 24.05 9.28 -0.02
CA ALA A 11 24.72 8.00 0.23
C ALA A 11 23.78 6.96 0.85
N LEU A 12 22.77 7.36 1.64
CA LEU A 12 21.77 6.45 2.20
C LEU A 12 20.68 6.07 1.19
N LEU A 13 20.33 6.98 0.28
CA LEU A 13 19.55 6.67 -0.92
C LEU A 13 20.27 5.65 -1.81
N THR A 14 21.61 5.69 -1.87
CA THR A 14 22.42 4.71 -2.61
C THR A 14 22.76 3.44 -1.80
N ALA A 15 22.84 3.49 -0.47
CA ALA A 15 23.15 2.33 0.35
C ALA A 15 21.95 1.37 0.48
N LEU A 16 20.72 1.90 0.40
CA LEU A 16 19.52 1.08 0.36
C LEU A 16 19.29 0.44 -1.04
N THR A 17 19.82 1.04 -2.11
CA THR A 17 19.74 0.50 -3.48
C THR A 17 20.87 -0.48 -3.84
N THR A 18 21.98 -0.51 -3.10
CA THR A 18 23.17 -1.32 -3.45
C THR A 18 23.24 -2.70 -2.78
N LEU A 19 22.30 -3.06 -1.90
CA LEU A 19 22.27 -4.38 -1.24
C LEU A 19 21.49 -5.46 -2.02
N GLY A 20 21.22 -5.29 -3.31
CA GLY A 20 20.27 -6.15 -4.03
C GLY A 20 20.59 -6.51 -5.48
N VAL A 21 21.87 -6.58 -5.90
CA VAL A 21 22.21 -7.12 -7.23
C VAL A 21 23.24 -8.23 -7.10
N ALA A 22 22.76 -9.41 -6.70
CA ALA A 22 23.37 -10.67 -7.11
C ALA A 22 22.39 -11.30 -8.11
N GLY A 23 22.73 -11.19 -9.40
CA GLY A 23 21.93 -11.76 -10.47
C GLY A 23 21.89 -13.27 -10.35
N SER A 24 20.67 -13.82 -10.37
CA SER A 24 20.42 -15.18 -10.81
C SER A 24 19.56 -15.11 -12.06
N ALA A 25 20.20 -15.31 -13.20
CA ALA A 25 19.55 -15.53 -14.47
C ALA A 25 18.66 -16.79 -14.37
N GLN A 26 17.37 -16.64 -14.67
CA GLN A 26 16.47 -17.76 -14.94
C GLN A 26 15.63 -17.48 -16.18
N ALA A 27 15.28 -18.57 -16.85
CA ALA A 27 15.12 -18.73 -18.28
C ALA A 27 13.97 -17.95 -18.92
N ALA A 28 14.20 -17.65 -20.21
CA ALA A 28 13.31 -16.92 -21.10
C ALA A 28 11.99 -17.66 -21.37
N THR A 29 10.88 -17.03 -20.99
CA THR A 29 9.69 -16.94 -21.84
C THR A 29 9.61 -15.50 -22.35
N THR A 30 9.46 -15.32 -23.65
CA THR A 30 9.53 -14.01 -24.31
C THR A 30 8.51 -13.06 -23.67
N PRO A 31 8.92 -11.98 -22.98
CA PRO A 31 7.97 -11.06 -22.36
C PRO A 31 7.23 -10.32 -23.47
N CYS A 32 5.94 -10.61 -23.62
CA CYS A 32 5.09 -9.83 -24.50
C CYS A 32 4.76 -8.49 -23.83
N SER A 33 5.19 -7.39 -24.45
CA SER A 33 4.83 -6.04 -24.02
C SER A 33 3.87 -5.44 -25.05
N PRO A 34 2.64 -5.05 -24.67
CA PRO A 34 1.69 -4.46 -25.61
C PRO A 34 2.19 -3.06 -26.06
N ASP A 35 2.00 -2.78 -27.34
CA ASP A 35 2.33 -1.52 -28.03
C ASP A 35 1.22 -1.23 -29.06
N ASP A 36 1.20 -0.05 -29.68
CA ASP A 36 0.21 0.38 -30.67
C ASP A 36 0.08 -0.60 -31.85
N ALA A 37 1.12 -1.39 -32.13
CA ALA A 37 1.14 -2.43 -33.16
C ALA A 37 1.03 -3.88 -32.63
N THR A 38 1.05 -4.11 -31.31
CA THR A 38 1.12 -5.46 -30.72
C THR A 38 0.17 -5.62 -29.53
N ALA A 39 -0.70 -6.63 -29.59
CA ALA A 39 -1.48 -7.09 -28.45
C ALA A 39 -0.84 -8.31 -27.79
N CYS A 40 -1.06 -8.50 -26.49
CA CYS A 40 -0.54 -9.65 -25.75
C CYS A 40 -1.67 -10.54 -25.25
N LEU A 41 -1.72 -11.79 -25.71
CA LEU A 41 -2.64 -12.80 -25.23
C LEU A 41 -1.92 -13.74 -24.25
N ASN A 42 -2.31 -13.71 -22.98
CA ASN A 42 -1.75 -14.56 -21.93
C ASN A 42 -2.71 -15.71 -21.61
N VAL A 43 -2.27 -16.94 -21.84
CA VAL A 43 -3.03 -18.15 -21.49
C VAL A 43 -2.38 -18.80 -20.29
N THR A 44 -3.16 -19.12 -19.26
CA THR A 44 -2.67 -19.81 -18.05
C THR A 44 -3.44 -21.11 -17.86
N VAL A 45 -2.72 -22.23 -17.72
CA VAL A 45 -3.29 -23.56 -17.48
C VAL A 45 -2.99 -23.98 -16.03
N THR A 46 -4.04 -24.30 -15.27
CA THR A 46 -3.92 -24.63 -13.84
C THR A 46 -4.81 -25.80 -13.45
N VAL A 47 -4.38 -26.55 -12.43
CA VAL A 47 -5.23 -27.52 -11.74
C VAL A 47 -5.70 -26.91 -10.42
N PRO A 48 -7.02 -26.86 -10.16
CA PRO A 48 -7.54 -26.37 -8.88
C PRO A 48 -6.91 -27.14 -7.71
N GLY A 49 -6.24 -26.42 -6.80
CA GLY A 49 -5.69 -26.97 -5.56
C GLY A 49 -4.29 -27.61 -5.67
N THR A 50 -3.74 -27.87 -6.86
CA THR A 50 -2.41 -28.51 -7.02
C THR A 50 -1.38 -27.67 -7.78
N GLY A 51 -1.78 -26.57 -8.43
CA GLY A 51 -0.86 -25.56 -8.97
C GLY A 51 -0.83 -25.47 -10.51
N PRO A 52 0.18 -24.81 -11.09
CA PRO A 52 0.28 -24.59 -12.54
C PRO A 52 0.65 -25.85 -13.32
N VAL A 53 0.19 -25.95 -14.56
CA VAL A 53 0.52 -27.06 -15.48
C VAL A 53 1.56 -26.59 -16.50
N ALA A 54 2.78 -27.08 -16.38
CA ALA A 54 3.86 -26.84 -17.34
C ALA A 54 3.80 -27.85 -18.50
N GLY A 55 4.15 -27.41 -19.71
CA GLY A 55 4.26 -28.27 -20.90
C GLY A 55 2.96 -28.56 -21.66
N ALA A 56 1.85 -27.88 -21.35
CA ALA A 56 0.62 -27.99 -22.12
C ALA A 56 0.77 -27.24 -23.47
N ALA A 57 0.50 -27.91 -24.59
CA ALA A 57 0.53 -27.32 -25.91
C ALA A 57 -0.76 -26.52 -26.17
N LEU A 58 -0.57 -25.30 -26.67
CA LEU A 58 -1.61 -24.33 -26.95
C LEU A 58 -1.49 -23.88 -28.39
N THR A 59 -2.59 -23.96 -29.13
CA THR A 59 -2.71 -23.47 -30.49
C THR A 59 -3.67 -22.28 -30.50
N VAL A 60 -3.21 -21.14 -31.02
CA VAL A 60 -4.01 -19.93 -31.19
C VAL A 60 -4.19 -19.67 -32.67
N GLU A 61 -5.42 -19.70 -33.15
CA GLU A 61 -5.76 -19.43 -34.55
C GLU A 61 -6.51 -18.10 -34.68
N GLY A 62 -6.10 -17.25 -35.62
CA GLY A 62 -6.83 -16.03 -35.94
C GLY A 62 -6.33 -15.39 -37.22
N GLU A 63 -6.67 -14.11 -37.41
CA GLU A 63 -6.41 -13.36 -38.64
C GLU A 63 -4.90 -13.17 -38.92
N ALA A 64 -4.06 -13.23 -37.88
CA ALA A 64 -2.59 -13.16 -37.96
C ALA A 64 -1.89 -14.52 -38.21
N GLY A 65 -2.66 -15.61 -38.39
CA GLY A 65 -2.14 -16.97 -38.58
C GLY A 65 -2.25 -17.86 -37.34
N THR A 66 -1.76 -19.10 -37.46
CA THR A 66 -1.72 -20.10 -36.38
C THR A 66 -0.41 -19.98 -35.60
N LEU A 67 -0.52 -19.76 -34.29
CA LEU A 67 0.62 -19.67 -33.37
C LEU A 67 0.55 -20.81 -32.35
N GLU A 68 1.67 -21.51 -32.15
CA GLU A 68 1.78 -22.60 -31.18
C GLU A 68 2.76 -22.22 -30.07
N ALA A 69 2.38 -22.48 -28.83
CA ALA A 69 3.27 -22.32 -27.67
C ALA A 69 3.02 -23.41 -26.64
N THR A 70 4.00 -23.63 -25.77
CA THR A 70 3.87 -24.53 -24.62
C THR A 70 3.90 -23.73 -23.32
N THR A 71 3.17 -24.17 -22.30
CA THR A 71 3.14 -23.49 -21.00
C THR A 71 4.46 -23.64 -20.25
N ASP A 72 4.90 -22.57 -19.58
CA ASP A 72 6.11 -22.54 -18.77
C ASP A 72 5.94 -23.19 -17.38
N ALA A 73 6.99 -23.15 -16.55
CA ALA A 73 6.97 -23.68 -15.19
C ALA A 73 5.92 -23.00 -14.27
N ALA A 74 5.42 -21.82 -14.64
CA ALA A 74 4.34 -21.11 -13.97
C ALA A 74 2.96 -21.37 -14.63
N GLY A 75 2.90 -22.28 -15.61
CA GLY A 75 1.69 -22.67 -16.32
C GLY A 75 1.21 -21.62 -17.31
N LYS A 76 2.08 -20.68 -17.72
CA LYS A 76 1.73 -19.54 -18.58
C LYS A 76 2.33 -19.69 -19.98
N ALA A 77 1.59 -19.21 -20.98
CA ALA A 77 2.06 -18.97 -22.33
C ALA A 77 1.60 -17.59 -22.78
N ALA A 78 2.46 -16.85 -23.49
CA ALA A 78 2.17 -15.52 -24.00
C ALA A 78 2.29 -15.52 -25.53
N PHE A 79 1.31 -14.92 -26.20
CA PHE A 79 1.28 -14.75 -27.65
C PHE A 79 1.27 -13.26 -27.99
N ALA A 80 2.19 -12.85 -28.88
CA ALA A 80 2.21 -11.50 -29.44
C ALA A 80 1.39 -11.50 -30.74
N LEU A 81 0.32 -10.72 -30.78
CA LEU A 81 -0.63 -10.67 -31.89
C LEU A 81 -0.55 -9.30 -32.56
N THR A 82 -0.40 -9.29 -33.89
CA THR A 82 -0.20 -8.08 -34.69
C THR A 82 -1.47 -7.57 -35.37
N ALA A 83 -2.59 -8.28 -35.22
CA ALA A 83 -3.90 -7.87 -35.69
C ALA A 83 -4.93 -7.92 -34.54
N ALA A 84 -5.80 -6.92 -34.45
CA ALA A 84 -6.98 -6.97 -33.59
C ALA A 84 -8.04 -7.88 -34.23
N GLY A 85 -8.71 -8.71 -33.44
CA GLY A 85 -9.70 -9.65 -33.95
C GLY A 85 -10.06 -10.72 -32.94
N ASP A 86 -10.90 -11.65 -33.38
CA ASP A 86 -11.30 -12.82 -32.59
C ASP A 86 -10.31 -13.96 -32.82
N TYR A 87 -9.65 -14.41 -31.76
CA TYR A 87 -8.69 -15.50 -31.79
C TYR A 87 -9.24 -16.73 -31.08
N THR A 88 -9.10 -17.88 -31.72
CA THR A 88 -9.57 -19.17 -31.23
C THR A 88 -8.42 -19.88 -30.54
N VAL A 89 -8.55 -20.11 -29.23
CA VAL A 89 -7.54 -20.79 -28.41
C VAL A 89 -7.95 -22.24 -28.18
N THR A 90 -7.12 -23.15 -28.65
CA THR A 90 -7.25 -24.61 -28.52
C THR A 90 -6.16 -25.15 -27.61
N VAL A 91 -6.54 -26.01 -26.66
CA VAL A 91 -5.60 -26.74 -25.79
C VAL A 91 -5.53 -28.20 -26.24
N ASP A 92 -4.34 -28.73 -26.47
CA ASP A 92 -4.17 -30.15 -26.84
C ASP A 92 -4.26 -31.06 -25.60
N GLU A 93 -5.33 -31.85 -25.52
CA GLU A 93 -5.60 -32.77 -24.42
C GLU A 93 -4.55 -33.90 -24.31
N GLY A 94 -3.84 -34.22 -25.39
CA GLY A 94 -2.77 -35.22 -25.40
C GLY A 94 -1.49 -34.78 -24.69
N THR A 95 -1.35 -33.48 -24.41
CA THR A 95 -0.18 -32.89 -23.74
C THR A 95 -0.39 -32.62 -22.26
N LEU A 96 -1.58 -32.94 -21.74
CA LEU A 96 -1.92 -32.77 -20.33
C LEU A 96 -1.30 -33.86 -19.45
N PRO A 97 -1.02 -33.58 -18.17
CA PRO A 97 -0.52 -34.58 -17.23
C PRO A 97 -1.46 -35.81 -17.13
N ALA A 98 -0.88 -37.01 -17.06
CA ALA A 98 -1.63 -38.26 -17.01
C ALA A 98 -2.66 -38.26 -15.87
N GLY A 99 -3.93 -38.53 -16.19
CA GLY A 99 -5.03 -38.56 -15.23
C GLY A 99 -5.72 -37.20 -15.00
N THR A 100 -5.58 -36.24 -15.91
CA THR A 100 -6.29 -34.94 -15.88
C THR A 100 -7.03 -34.70 -17.19
N VAL A 101 -8.20 -34.06 -17.14
CA VAL A 101 -9.04 -33.69 -18.29
C VAL A 101 -9.46 -32.22 -18.17
N LEU A 102 -9.79 -31.57 -19.27
CA LEU A 102 -10.33 -30.21 -19.22
C LEU A 102 -11.62 -30.18 -18.40
N LYS A 103 -11.73 -29.17 -17.53
CA LYS A 103 -12.94 -28.97 -16.69
C LYS A 103 -14.20 -28.83 -17.55
N ASP A 104 -14.07 -28.09 -18.66
CA ASP A 104 -15.13 -27.82 -19.63
C ASP A 104 -14.66 -28.20 -21.05
N PRO A 105 -14.83 -29.46 -21.48
CA PRO A 105 -14.41 -29.91 -22.81
C PRO A 105 -15.16 -29.18 -23.94
N ALA A 106 -16.40 -28.76 -23.69
CA ALA A 106 -17.22 -28.00 -24.64
C ALA A 106 -16.74 -26.55 -24.85
N ALA A 107 -15.84 -26.05 -23.99
CA ALA A 107 -15.22 -24.72 -24.12
C ALA A 107 -13.84 -24.79 -24.79
N ASN A 108 -13.52 -25.90 -25.48
CA ASN A 108 -12.30 -26.08 -26.26
C ASN A 108 -12.69 -26.45 -27.71
N PRO A 109 -12.51 -25.55 -28.69
CA PRO A 109 -11.83 -24.26 -28.59
C PRO A 109 -12.70 -23.16 -27.98
N ALA A 110 -12.08 -22.07 -27.47
CA ALA A 110 -12.82 -20.84 -27.20
C ALA A 110 -12.19 -19.59 -27.78
N THR A 111 -13.07 -18.65 -28.08
CA THR A 111 -12.76 -17.38 -28.72
C THR A 111 -12.40 -16.31 -27.70
N VAL A 112 -11.32 -15.58 -27.95
CA VAL A 112 -10.87 -14.42 -27.17
C VAL A 112 -10.74 -13.25 -28.13
N THR A 113 -11.50 -12.18 -27.89
CA THR A 113 -11.38 -10.93 -28.65
C THR A 113 -10.16 -10.15 -28.17
N VAL A 114 -9.30 -9.78 -29.09
CA VAL A 114 -8.03 -9.10 -28.81
C VAL A 114 -8.02 -7.72 -29.48
N ALA A 115 -7.58 -6.71 -28.73
CA ALA A 115 -7.38 -5.34 -29.21
C ALA A 115 -5.90 -4.94 -29.11
N LEU A 116 -5.36 -4.28 -30.14
CA LEU A 116 -3.99 -3.74 -30.16
C LEU A 116 -3.77 -2.75 -29.00
N GLY A 117 -2.55 -2.73 -28.46
CA GLY A 117 -2.20 -1.91 -27.29
C GLY A 117 -2.76 -2.41 -25.95
N ARG A 118 -3.42 -3.59 -25.91
CA ARG A 118 -3.95 -4.19 -24.68
C ARG A 118 -3.47 -5.62 -24.48
N SER A 119 -3.62 -6.10 -23.24
CA SER A 119 -3.45 -7.52 -22.91
C SER A 119 -4.81 -8.19 -22.73
N ALA A 120 -4.96 -9.36 -23.33
CA ALA A 120 -6.09 -10.26 -23.12
C ALA A 120 -5.59 -11.49 -22.36
N GLY A 121 -6.42 -12.06 -21.49
CA GLY A 121 -6.03 -13.18 -20.64
C GLY A 121 -7.09 -14.27 -20.63
N ARG A 122 -6.67 -15.53 -20.67
CA ARG A 122 -7.56 -16.69 -20.49
C ARG A 122 -6.97 -17.69 -19.50
N ILE A 123 -7.80 -18.15 -18.57
CA ILE A 123 -7.44 -19.21 -17.64
C ILE A 123 -8.17 -20.48 -18.06
N VAL A 124 -7.42 -21.58 -18.21
CA VAL A 124 -7.95 -22.91 -18.49
C VAL A 124 -7.72 -23.77 -17.25
N GLN A 125 -8.80 -24.41 -16.78
CA GLN A 125 -8.76 -25.31 -15.63
C GLN A 125 -8.78 -26.76 -16.09
N VAL A 126 -7.87 -27.55 -15.52
CA VAL A 126 -7.79 -29.00 -15.74
C VAL A 126 -8.12 -29.70 -14.42
N VAL A 127 -8.92 -30.75 -14.49
CA VAL A 127 -9.58 -31.40 -13.34
C VAL A 127 -9.48 -32.92 -13.48
N PRO A 128 -9.46 -33.72 -12.40
CA PRO A 128 -9.49 -35.18 -12.50
C PRO A 128 -10.76 -35.71 -13.22
N PRO A 129 -10.71 -36.87 -13.90
CA PRO A 129 -11.79 -37.40 -14.73
C PRO A 129 -13.16 -37.54 -14.05
N GLY A 130 -13.19 -37.67 -12.72
CA GLY A 130 -14.42 -37.80 -11.94
C GLY A 130 -15.17 -36.50 -11.63
N GLU A 131 -14.56 -35.34 -11.94
CA GLU A 131 -15.10 -34.00 -11.67
C GLU A 131 -15.36 -33.19 -12.96
N ALA A 132 -15.16 -33.81 -14.13
CA ALA A 132 -15.50 -33.22 -15.42
C ALA A 132 -17.03 -33.23 -15.62
N GLY A 133 -17.63 -32.06 -15.86
CA GLY A 133 -19.05 -31.93 -16.22
C GLY A 133 -19.98 -31.26 -15.20
N GLY A 134 -19.47 -30.56 -14.19
CA GLY A 134 -20.28 -29.81 -13.23
C GLY A 134 -20.25 -28.29 -13.45
N GLY A 135 -20.98 -27.76 -14.44
CA GLY A 135 -21.02 -26.31 -14.66
C GLY A 135 -21.83 -25.82 -15.86
N ALA A 136 -23.14 -26.09 -15.87
CA ALA A 136 -24.04 -25.29 -16.71
C ALA A 136 -24.28 -23.93 -16.03
N THR A 137 -24.13 -22.85 -16.81
CA THR A 137 -24.52 -21.45 -16.56
C THR A 137 -23.41 -20.53 -16.01
N GLU A 138 -22.64 -19.92 -16.92
CA GLU A 138 -22.55 -18.45 -17.08
C GLU A 138 -21.67 -18.14 -18.31
N SER A 139 -22.32 -17.92 -19.45
CA SER A 139 -21.73 -17.20 -20.58
C SER A 139 -21.74 -15.71 -20.25
N PRO A 140 -20.64 -14.96 -20.37
CA PRO A 140 -20.74 -13.51 -20.46
C PRO A 140 -21.14 -13.16 -21.89
N THR A 141 -22.45 -12.99 -22.11
CA THR A 141 -23.01 -12.41 -23.33
C THR A 141 -22.65 -10.92 -23.40
N GLY A 142 -22.42 -10.44 -24.62
CA GLY A 142 -21.76 -9.17 -24.94
C GLY A 142 -22.37 -7.87 -24.39
N GLY A 143 -21.50 -6.87 -24.35
CA GLY A 143 -21.82 -5.46 -24.15
C GLY A 143 -20.76 -4.56 -24.79
N ALA A 144 -20.83 -4.36 -26.11
CA ALA A 144 -20.42 -3.10 -26.74
C ALA A 144 -21.48 -2.05 -26.36
N THR A 145 -21.21 -0.80 -26.01
CA THR A 145 -20.44 0.30 -26.62
C THR A 145 -20.14 1.30 -25.48
N THR A 146 -19.01 2.01 -25.42
CA THR A 146 -18.84 3.36 -25.99
C THR A 146 -17.37 3.68 -26.25
N SER A 147 -17.07 4.25 -27.41
CA SER A 147 -15.80 4.92 -27.73
C SER A 147 -15.46 6.04 -26.75
N PRO A 148 -14.18 6.43 -26.65
CA PRO A 148 -13.85 7.82 -26.98
C PRO A 148 -12.70 7.96 -27.99
N SER A 149 -12.78 9.04 -28.75
CA SER A 149 -11.78 9.57 -29.70
C SER A 149 -10.47 9.97 -28.99
N PRO A 150 -9.34 10.10 -29.70
CA PRO A 150 -8.02 10.28 -29.12
C PRO A 150 -7.75 11.75 -28.79
N GLY A 151 -7.14 11.99 -27.62
CA GLY A 151 -6.59 13.29 -27.26
C GLY A 151 -6.81 13.64 -25.81
N ALA A 152 -5.88 13.24 -24.94
CA ALA A 152 -5.44 13.99 -23.77
C ALA A 152 -4.37 13.18 -23.03
N SER A 153 -3.13 13.66 -23.10
CA SER A 153 -2.09 13.35 -22.13
C SER A 153 -2.50 13.89 -20.76
N ALA A 154 -2.76 13.03 -19.77
CA ALA A 154 -2.66 13.35 -18.33
C ALA A 154 -2.95 12.11 -17.46
N ASP A 155 -2.22 12.05 -16.34
CA ASP A 155 -2.55 11.38 -15.07
C ASP A 155 -2.19 9.90 -14.88
N ALA A 156 -0.97 9.72 -14.37
CA ALA A 156 -0.44 8.52 -13.74
C ALA A 156 -0.89 8.37 -12.27
N ASP A 157 -2.21 8.33 -12.01
CA ASP A 157 -2.74 8.14 -10.64
C ASP A 157 -3.72 6.95 -10.48
N ALA A 158 -4.08 6.25 -11.57
CA ALA A 158 -5.08 5.18 -11.58
C ALA A 158 -4.60 3.81 -11.03
N GLY A 159 -3.55 3.83 -10.22
CA GLY A 159 -2.90 2.60 -9.80
C GLY A 159 -3.53 1.99 -8.55
N ALA A 160 -3.71 2.79 -7.49
CA ALA A 160 -3.91 2.29 -6.12
C ALA A 160 -5.31 1.74 -5.82
N GLU A 161 -6.16 1.69 -6.83
CA GLU A 161 -7.61 1.74 -6.65
C GLU A 161 -8.29 0.35 -6.72
N ALA A 162 -7.60 -0.68 -7.22
CA ALA A 162 -8.24 -1.98 -7.47
C ALA A 162 -8.22 -2.99 -6.29
N GLU A 163 -7.27 -2.91 -5.35
CA GLU A 163 -6.99 -4.05 -4.46
C GLU A 163 -7.46 -3.87 -3.00
N ALA A 164 -7.80 -2.65 -2.59
CA ALA A 164 -8.50 -2.39 -1.32
C ALA A 164 -9.91 -3.01 -1.27
N SER A 165 -10.33 -3.68 -2.34
CA SER A 165 -11.64 -4.34 -2.51
C SER A 165 -11.57 -5.86 -2.31
N ALA A 166 -10.40 -6.44 -2.02
CA ALA A 166 -10.28 -7.89 -1.86
C ALA A 166 -11.03 -8.44 -0.63
N GLU A 167 -11.34 -7.61 0.38
CA GLU A 167 -12.20 -7.98 1.53
C GLU A 167 -13.68 -7.60 1.32
N ALA A 168 -14.01 -7.01 0.16
CA ALA A 168 -15.36 -6.61 -0.22
C ALA A 168 -16.14 -7.67 -1.04
N SER A 169 -15.50 -8.77 -1.46
CA SER A 169 -16.20 -9.91 -2.05
C SER A 169 -16.93 -10.69 -0.96
N ALA A 170 -18.12 -10.19 -0.64
CA ALA A 170 -19.11 -10.86 0.20
C ALA A 170 -19.37 -12.26 -0.36
N GLY A 171 -18.97 -13.30 0.37
CA GLY A 171 -19.52 -14.64 0.16
C GLY A 171 -21.05 -14.59 0.37
N PRO A 172 -21.82 -15.51 -0.22
CA PRO A 172 -23.27 -15.54 -0.06
C PRO A 172 -23.61 -15.69 1.43
N GLY A 173 -23.96 -14.59 2.11
CA GLY A 173 -24.29 -14.55 3.54
C GLY A 173 -23.63 -13.45 4.40
N THR A 174 -22.65 -12.68 3.91
CA THR A 174 -22.03 -11.60 4.72
C THR A 174 -22.82 -10.29 4.67
N ASN A 175 -23.07 -9.68 5.83
CA ASN A 175 -23.73 -8.38 5.91
C ASN A 175 -22.74 -7.29 5.46
N ARG A 176 -22.97 -6.72 4.27
CA ARG A 176 -22.12 -5.69 3.65
C ARG A 176 -21.82 -4.52 4.61
N TYR A 177 -22.80 -4.07 5.39
CA TYR A 177 -22.61 -2.99 6.35
C TYR A 177 -21.67 -3.39 7.48
N ALA A 178 -21.84 -4.59 8.05
CA ALA A 178 -20.96 -5.11 9.10
C ALA A 178 -19.52 -5.33 8.59
N GLN A 179 -19.36 -5.77 7.33
CA GLN A 179 -18.06 -5.91 6.68
C GLN A 179 -17.34 -4.57 6.55
N LEU A 180 -18.04 -3.52 6.10
CA LEU A 180 -17.45 -2.18 5.96
C LEU A 180 -17.14 -1.53 7.31
N LEU A 181 -17.95 -1.78 8.34
CA LEU A 181 -17.63 -1.35 9.71
C LEU A 181 -16.32 -1.98 10.21
N LEU A 182 -16.15 -3.29 9.97
CA LEU A 182 -14.90 -3.95 10.34
C LEU A 182 -13.72 -3.41 9.52
N ALA A 183 -13.85 -3.31 8.20
CA ALA A 183 -12.81 -2.77 7.33
C ALA A 183 -12.41 -1.35 7.74
N GLY A 184 -13.39 -0.49 8.04
CA GLY A 184 -13.14 0.88 8.49
C GLY A 184 -12.46 0.95 9.85
N THR A 185 -12.80 0.02 10.75
CA THR A 185 -12.12 -0.11 12.05
C THR A 185 -10.67 -0.57 11.86
N VAL A 186 -10.44 -1.59 11.04
CA VAL A 186 -9.08 -2.11 10.71
C VAL A 186 -8.25 -0.97 10.11
N PHE A 187 -8.72 -0.38 9.02
CA PHE A 187 -8.04 0.72 8.33
C PHE A 187 -7.80 1.90 9.27
N GLY A 188 -8.79 2.28 10.09
CA GLY A 188 -8.68 3.36 11.07
C GLY A 188 -7.63 3.11 12.16
N VAL A 189 -7.51 1.88 12.68
CA VAL A 189 -6.47 1.51 13.66
C VAL A 189 -5.07 1.57 13.03
N LEU A 190 -4.91 1.11 11.79
CA LEU A 190 -3.64 1.16 11.09
C LEU A 190 -3.24 2.61 10.74
N LEU A 191 -4.21 3.40 10.27
CA LEU A 191 -4.04 4.84 10.03
C LEU A 191 -3.73 5.59 11.33
N ALA A 192 -4.30 5.19 12.46
CA ALA A 192 -4.03 5.79 13.77
C ALA A 192 -2.56 5.67 14.15
N LEU A 193 -1.94 4.52 13.87
CA LEU A 193 -0.52 4.30 14.16
C LEU A 193 0.38 5.26 13.37
N ALA A 194 0.11 5.40 12.07
CA ALA A 194 0.84 6.32 11.20
C ALA A 194 0.61 7.80 11.58
N SER A 195 -0.65 8.15 11.87
CA SER A 195 -1.08 9.51 12.25
C SER A 195 -0.53 9.93 13.62
N LEU A 196 -0.46 9.01 14.58
CA LEU A 196 0.12 9.25 15.89
C LEU A 196 1.57 9.74 15.77
N GLY A 197 2.36 9.15 14.86
CA GLY A 197 3.74 9.58 14.60
C GLY A 197 3.82 11.06 14.19
N ALA A 198 3.03 11.49 13.20
CA ALA A 198 3.02 12.89 12.74
C ALA A 198 2.56 13.83 13.86
N ASN A 199 1.54 13.42 14.61
CA ASN A 199 1.02 14.20 15.72
C ASN A 199 2.02 14.38 16.86
N LEU A 200 2.90 13.40 17.11
CA LEU A 200 3.99 13.53 18.08
C LEU A 200 5.00 14.62 17.66
N ILE A 201 5.36 14.70 16.38
CA ILE A 201 6.25 15.75 15.86
C ILE A 201 5.58 17.12 16.02
N TYR A 202 4.34 17.24 15.55
CA TYR A 202 3.57 18.47 15.65
C TYR A 202 3.40 18.90 17.11
N GLY A 203 2.96 18.00 17.99
CA GLY A 203 2.72 18.31 19.39
C GLY A 203 3.96 18.73 20.17
N THR A 204 5.17 18.41 19.72
CA THR A 204 6.41 18.75 20.42
C THR A 204 7.18 19.92 19.80
N THR A 205 6.96 20.20 18.50
CA THR A 205 7.73 21.22 17.78
C THR A 205 6.88 22.27 17.06
N GLY A 206 5.56 22.07 16.98
CA GLY A 206 4.65 22.87 16.15
C GLY A 206 4.83 22.68 14.65
N LEU A 207 5.72 21.78 14.21
CA LEU A 207 6.04 21.55 12.81
C LEU A 207 5.06 20.56 12.18
N SER A 208 4.26 21.02 11.23
CA SER A 208 3.52 20.13 10.31
C SER A 208 4.47 19.54 9.27
N ASN A 209 4.87 18.29 9.47
CA ASN A 209 5.83 17.59 8.61
C ASN A 209 5.15 16.94 7.41
N PHE A 210 5.23 17.56 6.23
CA PHE A 210 4.66 16.99 5.00
C PHE A 210 5.43 15.76 4.49
N ALA A 211 6.72 15.63 4.83
CA ALA A 211 7.51 14.44 4.49
C ALA A 211 7.16 13.21 5.34
N HIS A 212 6.24 13.33 6.30
CA HIS A 212 5.83 12.19 7.13
C HIS A 212 5.15 11.09 6.32
N GLY A 213 4.44 11.46 5.24
CA GLY A 213 3.88 10.49 4.29
C GLY A 213 4.97 9.60 3.69
N GLU A 214 6.09 10.17 3.30
CA GLU A 214 7.20 9.41 2.72
C GLU A 214 7.85 8.44 3.72
N LEU A 215 7.76 8.70 5.03
CA LEU A 215 8.19 7.74 6.05
C LEU A 215 7.24 6.54 6.15
N VAL A 216 5.96 6.73 5.85
CA VAL A 216 4.98 5.64 5.70
C VAL A 216 5.30 4.82 4.44
N THR A 217 5.57 5.48 3.31
CA THR A 217 6.03 4.82 2.08
C THR A 217 7.29 3.98 2.33
N LEU A 218 8.28 4.55 3.04
CA LEU A 218 9.52 3.86 3.40
C LEU A 218 9.23 2.54 4.13
N GLY A 219 8.25 2.53 5.05
CA GLY A 219 7.85 1.32 5.75
C GLY A 219 7.29 0.24 4.83
N GLY A 220 6.32 0.59 3.98
CA GLY A 220 5.77 -0.35 3.01
C GLY A 220 6.83 -0.90 2.05
N MET A 221 7.70 -0.02 1.56
CA MET A 221 8.76 -0.40 0.61
C MET A 221 9.86 -1.27 1.24
N THR A 222 10.26 -0.96 2.47
CA THR A 222 11.23 -1.79 3.20
C THR A 222 10.65 -3.16 3.57
N ALA A 223 9.35 -3.26 3.87
CA ALA A 223 8.69 -4.55 4.02
C ALA A 223 8.66 -5.35 2.71
N PHE A 224 8.36 -4.70 1.58
CA PHE A 224 8.45 -5.34 0.27
C PHE A 224 9.86 -5.88 0.00
N MET A 225 10.91 -5.06 0.19
CA MET A 225 12.30 -5.53 0.01
C MET A 225 12.63 -6.71 0.92
N ALA A 226 12.26 -6.62 2.21
CA ALA A 226 12.55 -7.65 3.19
C ALA A 226 11.88 -8.99 2.86
N VAL A 227 10.62 -8.97 2.43
CA VAL A 227 9.87 -10.19 2.10
C VAL A 227 10.22 -10.71 0.71
N GLN A 228 10.25 -9.84 -0.30
CA GLN A 228 10.32 -10.25 -1.70
C GLN A 228 11.75 -10.43 -2.22
N TRP A 229 12.71 -9.62 -1.74
CA TRP A 229 14.11 -9.67 -2.21
C TRP A 229 15.02 -10.41 -1.23
N TRP A 230 14.83 -10.20 0.07
CA TRP A 230 15.63 -10.86 1.11
C TRP A 230 15.01 -12.15 1.64
N HIS A 231 13.77 -12.48 1.22
CA HIS A 231 13.04 -13.67 1.64
C HIS A 231 12.95 -13.84 3.16
N LEU A 232 12.93 -12.72 3.90
CA LEU A 232 12.79 -12.73 5.35
C LEU A 232 11.36 -13.08 5.75
N PRO A 233 11.17 -13.79 6.87
CA PRO A 233 9.84 -14.03 7.39
C PRO A 233 9.17 -12.70 7.79
N LEU A 234 7.83 -12.66 7.68
CA LEU A 234 7.03 -11.44 7.85
C LEU A 234 7.31 -10.68 9.15
N TRP A 235 7.45 -11.38 10.27
CA TRP A 235 7.72 -10.76 11.57
C TRP A 235 9.07 -10.02 11.58
N LEU A 236 10.08 -10.55 10.88
CA LEU A 236 11.38 -9.91 10.78
C LEU A 236 11.34 -8.72 9.81
N ALA A 237 10.57 -8.81 8.73
CA ALA A 237 10.31 -7.68 7.83
C ALA A 237 9.69 -6.48 8.58
N ILE A 238 8.73 -6.72 9.48
CA ILE A 238 8.14 -5.68 10.34
C ILE A 238 9.22 -5.01 11.22
N VAL A 239 10.10 -5.81 11.84
CA VAL A 239 11.19 -5.28 12.68
C VAL A 239 12.17 -4.45 11.86
N VAL A 240 12.62 -4.98 10.71
CA VAL A 240 13.58 -4.30 9.83
C VAL A 240 13.01 -2.97 9.32
N ALA A 241 11.76 -2.95 8.86
CA ALA A 241 11.10 -1.74 8.40
C ALA A 241 10.93 -0.71 9.53
N THR A 242 10.56 -1.15 10.74
CA THR A 242 10.43 -0.27 11.90
C THR A 242 11.79 0.36 12.28
N VAL A 243 12.87 -0.44 12.27
CA VAL A 243 14.23 0.03 12.53
C VAL A 243 14.71 0.99 11.44
N ALA A 244 14.43 0.70 10.17
CA ALA A 244 14.72 1.59 9.05
C ALA A 244 14.01 2.94 9.19
N GLY A 245 12.73 2.93 9.59
CA GLY A 245 11.97 4.14 9.92
C GLY A 245 12.57 4.92 11.09
N ALA A 246 12.92 4.24 12.18
CA ALA A 246 13.57 4.85 13.34
C ALA A 246 14.92 5.51 12.97
N ALA A 247 15.72 4.83 12.15
CA ALA A 247 16.98 5.33 11.64
C ALA A 247 16.78 6.54 10.70
N ALA A 248 15.78 6.49 9.82
CA ALA A 248 15.40 7.61 8.96
C ALA A 248 14.97 8.83 9.79
N GLY A 249 14.15 8.64 10.83
CA GLY A 249 13.75 9.73 11.74
C GLY A 249 14.94 10.34 12.49
N TRP A 250 15.85 9.50 12.99
CA TRP A 250 17.10 9.98 13.59
C TRP A 250 17.93 10.80 12.60
N LEU A 251 18.09 10.30 11.38
CA LEU A 251 18.89 10.92 10.32
C LEU A 251 18.30 12.26 9.89
N LEU A 252 16.99 12.30 9.61
CA LEU A 252 16.29 13.52 9.23
C LEU A 252 16.40 14.57 10.33
N ASN A 253 16.21 14.16 11.59
CA ASN A 253 16.39 15.10 12.69
C ASN A 253 17.83 15.60 12.80
N THR A 254 18.82 14.70 12.82
CA THR A 254 20.22 15.09 13.08
C THR A 254 20.87 15.85 11.93
N LEU A 255 20.56 15.48 10.68
CA LEU A 255 21.17 16.09 9.50
C LEU A 255 20.43 17.32 8.99
N LEU A 256 19.11 17.36 9.15
CA LEU A 256 18.28 18.41 8.57
C LEU A 256 17.65 19.30 9.65
N PHE A 257 16.76 18.77 10.46
CA PHE A 257 15.89 19.59 11.32
C PHE A 257 16.59 20.18 12.56
N ALA A 258 17.48 19.44 13.20
CA ALA A 258 18.25 19.93 14.34
C ALA A 258 19.21 21.06 13.93
N PRO A 259 19.97 20.97 12.83
CA PRO A 259 20.74 22.11 12.32
C PRO A 259 19.88 23.32 11.95
N LEU A 260 18.71 23.12 11.33
CA LEU A 260 17.78 24.20 11.00
C LEU A 260 17.29 24.93 12.27
N ARG A 261 16.86 24.18 13.29
CA ARG A 261 16.45 24.74 14.60
C ARG A 261 17.59 25.49 15.29
N ARG A 262 18.80 24.93 15.32
CA ARG A 262 19.97 25.59 15.93
C ARG A 262 20.37 26.89 15.25
N ARG A 263 20.01 27.06 13.97
CA ARG A 263 20.22 28.31 13.21
C ARG A 263 19.06 29.31 13.38
N GLY A 264 18.04 28.99 14.17
CA GLY A 264 16.90 29.86 14.39
C GLY A 264 15.96 29.97 13.18
N VAL A 265 15.96 28.97 12.28
CA VAL A 265 15.06 28.94 11.12
C VAL A 265 13.61 28.78 11.61
N GLY A 266 12.72 29.66 11.13
CA GLY A 266 11.31 29.67 11.57
C GLY A 266 10.56 28.39 11.21
N ILE A 267 9.48 28.09 11.93
CA ILE A 267 8.67 26.89 11.73
C ILE A 267 8.12 26.83 10.29
N THR A 268 7.61 27.95 9.76
CA THR A 268 7.11 28.05 8.38
C THR A 268 8.18 27.69 7.35
N GLN A 269 9.43 28.12 7.55
CA GLN A 269 10.53 27.77 6.65
C GLN A 269 10.89 26.28 6.75
N GLN A 270 10.83 25.70 7.95
CA GLN A 270 10.99 24.26 8.14
C GLN A 270 9.85 23.46 7.47
N MET A 271 8.61 23.97 7.46
CA MET A 271 7.50 23.35 6.73
C MET A 271 7.79 23.30 5.23
N ILE A 272 8.28 24.39 4.63
CA ILE A 272 8.68 24.43 3.22
C ILE A 272 9.77 23.38 2.93
N VAL A 273 10.74 23.23 3.84
CA VAL A 273 11.76 22.18 3.74
C VAL A 273 11.14 20.78 3.75
N THR A 274 10.10 20.53 4.54
CA THR A 274 9.43 19.22 4.55
C THR A 274 8.71 18.92 3.24
N ILE A 275 8.18 19.93 2.55
CA ILE A 275 7.54 19.75 1.23
C ILE A 275 8.61 19.37 0.20
N GLY A 276 9.73 20.10 0.16
CA GLY A 276 10.86 19.78 -0.73
C GLY A 276 11.45 18.40 -0.44
N LEU A 277 11.55 18.02 0.84
CA LEU A 277 11.99 16.69 1.26
C LEU A 277 10.99 15.61 0.82
N SER A 278 9.69 15.87 0.89
CA SER A 278 8.65 14.94 0.44
C SER A 278 8.82 14.63 -1.05
N LEU A 279 8.94 15.68 -1.88
CA LEU A 279 9.15 15.51 -3.33
C LEU A 279 10.46 14.80 -3.67
N ALA A 280 11.53 15.09 -2.92
CA ALA A 280 12.82 14.42 -3.09
C ALA A 280 12.75 12.93 -2.75
N LEU A 281 12.09 12.56 -1.64
CA LEU A 281 11.91 11.16 -1.23
C LEU A 281 10.97 10.42 -2.19
N LEU A 282 9.86 11.05 -2.61
CA LEU A 282 8.95 10.50 -3.60
C LEU A 282 9.67 10.17 -4.91
N SER A 283 10.47 11.11 -5.42
CA SER A 283 11.27 10.91 -6.65
C SER A 283 12.32 9.83 -6.46
N ALA A 284 12.93 9.76 -5.28
CA ALA A 284 13.88 8.70 -4.95
C ALA A 284 13.24 7.31 -4.92
N PHE A 285 12.04 7.17 -4.36
CA PHE A 285 11.31 5.90 -4.38
C PHE A 285 10.90 5.52 -5.79
N LEU A 286 10.42 6.48 -6.58
CA LEU A 286 10.09 6.25 -7.98
C LEU A 286 11.31 5.79 -8.78
N PHE A 287 12.48 6.39 -8.55
CA PHE A 287 13.72 5.99 -9.19
C PHE A 287 14.20 4.59 -8.74
N ALA A 288 14.10 4.27 -7.45
CA ALA A 288 14.61 3.03 -6.90
C ALA A 288 13.71 1.81 -7.19
N PHE A 289 12.39 1.99 -7.25
CA PHE A 289 11.42 0.90 -7.32
C PHE A 289 10.50 0.94 -8.55
N GLY A 290 10.50 2.05 -9.29
CA GLY A 290 9.61 2.27 -10.42
C GLY A 290 8.20 2.69 -10.00
N ALA A 291 7.35 2.91 -11.00
CA ALA A 291 5.97 3.36 -10.83
C ALA A 291 4.98 2.20 -10.56
N GLN A 292 5.42 0.96 -10.78
CA GLN A 292 4.55 -0.20 -10.70
C GLN A 292 4.21 -0.56 -9.25
N PRO A 293 3.02 -1.12 -9.00
CA PRO A 293 2.69 -1.68 -7.69
C PRO A 293 3.68 -2.78 -7.32
N ALA A 294 4.10 -2.78 -6.06
CA ALA A 294 5.01 -3.75 -5.48
C ALA A 294 4.22 -4.65 -4.52
N PRO A 295 3.70 -5.81 -4.99
CA PRO A 295 2.88 -6.69 -4.18
C PRO A 295 3.73 -7.37 -3.08
N ILE A 296 3.16 -7.52 -1.88
CA ILE A 296 3.81 -8.19 -0.76
C ILE A 296 3.17 -9.58 -0.59
N VAL A 297 3.79 -10.59 -1.21
CA VAL A 297 3.30 -11.98 -1.17
C VAL A 297 3.97 -12.73 -0.02
N SER A 298 3.26 -12.96 1.08
CA SER A 298 3.78 -13.70 2.24
C SER A 298 3.13 -15.09 2.46
N GLY A 299 2.42 -15.58 1.44
CA GLY A 299 1.64 -16.82 1.47
C GLY A 299 0.14 -16.56 1.30
N ILE A 300 -0.67 -17.62 1.19
CA ILE A 300 -2.13 -17.48 1.14
C ILE A 300 -2.62 -17.18 2.56
N SER A 301 -2.99 -15.93 2.83
CA SER A 301 -3.60 -15.59 4.11
C SER A 301 -4.93 -16.33 4.25
N GLN A 302 -5.03 -17.21 5.25
CA GLN A 302 -6.28 -17.87 5.59
C GLN A 302 -7.32 -16.82 6.00
N ARG A 303 -8.49 -16.87 5.37
CA ARG A 303 -9.64 -16.03 5.75
C ARG A 303 -10.45 -16.76 6.80
N MET A 304 -10.78 -16.05 7.87
CA MET A 304 -11.59 -16.56 8.97
C MET A 304 -12.95 -15.89 8.91
N GLN A 305 -14.02 -16.69 8.97
CA GLN A 305 -15.38 -16.19 9.03
C GLN A 305 -15.76 -15.95 10.50
N LEU A 306 -15.90 -14.69 10.91
CA LEU A 306 -16.44 -14.30 12.21
C LEU A 306 -17.90 -13.88 12.04
N GLY A 307 -18.80 -14.86 12.12
CA GLY A 307 -20.23 -14.62 11.96
C GLY A 307 -20.56 -13.99 10.58
N PRO A 308 -21.19 -12.80 10.52
CA PRO A 308 -21.58 -12.17 9.26
C PRO A 308 -20.44 -11.45 8.53
N VAL A 309 -19.21 -11.52 9.04
CA VAL A 309 -18.04 -10.76 8.56
C VAL A 309 -16.87 -11.70 8.34
N GLN A 310 -16.03 -11.40 7.35
CA GLN A 310 -14.77 -12.12 7.11
C GLN A 310 -13.58 -11.21 7.40
N ILE A 311 -12.56 -11.78 8.04
CA ILE A 311 -11.27 -11.12 8.28
C ILE A 311 -10.14 -12.05 7.88
N SER A 312 -9.11 -11.50 7.23
CA SER A 312 -7.88 -12.24 6.99
C SER A 312 -7.04 -12.38 8.28
N ALA A 313 -6.34 -13.51 8.44
CA ALA A 313 -5.39 -13.69 9.55
C ALA A 313 -4.33 -12.57 9.57
N GLN A 314 -3.91 -12.09 8.40
CA GLN A 314 -2.97 -10.97 8.24
C GLN A 314 -3.53 -9.64 8.76
N SER A 315 -4.81 -9.34 8.48
CA SER A 315 -5.51 -8.16 9.00
C SER A 315 -5.62 -8.23 10.53
N LEU A 316 -5.96 -9.40 11.07
CA LEU A 316 -6.08 -9.61 12.52
C LEU A 316 -4.73 -9.41 13.25
N VAL A 317 -3.65 -9.98 12.73
CA VAL A 317 -2.30 -9.78 13.27
C VAL A 317 -1.88 -8.32 13.17
N SER A 318 -2.16 -7.66 12.04
CA SER A 318 -1.84 -6.25 11.85
C SER A 318 -2.56 -5.35 12.86
N VAL A 319 -3.84 -5.58 13.10
CA VAL A 319 -4.61 -4.87 14.14
C VAL A 319 -4.06 -5.16 15.53
N ALA A 320 -3.75 -6.43 15.84
CA ALA A 320 -3.20 -6.79 17.14
C ALA A 320 -1.87 -6.07 17.43
N VAL A 321 -0.95 -6.07 16.46
CA VAL A 321 0.34 -5.36 16.55
C VAL A 321 0.11 -3.85 16.71
N ALA A 322 -0.76 -3.26 15.89
CA ALA A 322 -1.08 -1.83 15.98
C ALA A 322 -1.64 -1.45 17.35
N LEU A 323 -2.60 -2.20 17.89
CA LEU A 323 -3.17 -1.94 19.22
C LEU A 323 -2.14 -2.06 20.34
N VAL A 324 -1.27 -3.08 20.29
CA VAL A 324 -0.18 -3.24 21.27
C VAL A 324 0.77 -2.05 21.23
N VAL A 325 1.16 -1.59 20.03
CA VAL A 325 2.07 -0.44 19.90
C VAL A 325 1.39 0.87 20.28
N LEU A 326 0.14 1.10 19.88
CA LEU A 326 -0.64 2.26 20.32
C LEU A 326 -0.76 2.32 21.85
N ALA A 327 -1.05 1.18 22.49
CA ALA A 327 -1.10 1.07 23.95
C ALA A 327 0.28 1.32 24.59
N ALA A 328 1.36 0.79 24.01
CA ALA A 328 2.72 1.01 24.48
C ALA A 328 3.14 2.48 24.39
N VAL A 329 2.80 3.17 23.29
CA VAL A 329 3.06 4.61 23.13
C VAL A 329 2.20 5.43 24.10
N ALA A 330 0.91 5.12 24.24
CA ALA A 330 0.02 5.78 25.19
C ALA A 330 0.54 5.64 26.64
N PHE A 331 0.94 4.43 27.03
CA PHE A 331 1.56 4.17 28.34
C PHE A 331 2.87 4.95 28.51
N THR A 332 3.72 4.96 27.48
CA THR A 332 5.00 5.68 27.50
C THR A 332 4.78 7.17 27.71
N LEU A 333 3.84 7.78 26.98
CA LEU A 333 3.53 9.21 27.10
C LEU A 333 2.85 9.54 28.44
N ALA A 334 1.98 8.67 28.95
CA ALA A 334 1.25 8.91 30.18
C ALA A 334 2.10 8.72 31.44
N ARG A 335 2.89 7.64 31.52
CA ARG A 335 3.49 7.16 32.77
C ARG A 335 5.01 7.34 32.87
N THR A 336 5.74 7.52 31.76
CA THR A 336 7.22 7.53 31.81
C THR A 336 7.85 8.92 31.96
N ARG A 337 9.16 8.94 32.28
CA ARG A 337 9.97 10.17 32.32
C ARG A 337 10.05 10.85 30.94
N LEU A 338 10.11 10.06 29.86
CA LEU A 338 10.12 10.61 28.51
C LEU A 338 8.82 11.36 28.22
N GLY A 339 7.66 10.77 28.58
CA GLY A 339 6.35 11.40 28.41
C GLY A 339 6.14 12.68 29.24
N ARG A 340 6.80 12.80 30.40
CA ARG A 340 6.80 14.07 31.16
C ARG A 340 7.69 15.13 30.50
N ALA A 341 8.87 14.72 30.02
CA ALA A 341 9.78 15.61 29.34
C ALA A 341 9.21 16.11 28.00
N THR A 342 8.51 15.26 27.23
CA THR A 342 7.85 15.69 26.00
C THR A 342 6.77 16.73 26.27
N ARG A 343 5.90 16.52 27.27
CA ARG A 343 4.88 17.50 27.68
C ARG A 343 5.50 18.83 28.13
N ALA A 344 6.55 18.79 28.95
CA ALA A 344 7.25 20.00 29.37
C ALA A 344 7.86 20.77 28.18
N VAL A 345 8.42 20.07 27.20
CA VAL A 345 8.96 20.69 25.98
C VAL A 345 7.85 21.26 25.10
N SER A 346 6.72 20.57 24.98
CA SER A 346 5.54 21.05 24.24
C SER A 346 4.93 22.31 24.84
N ASP A 347 4.88 22.41 26.18
CA ASP A 347 4.26 23.54 26.87
C ASP A 347 5.16 24.79 26.79
N ASN A 348 6.44 24.68 27.14
CA ASN A 348 7.40 25.78 27.02
C ASN A 348 8.86 25.26 26.93
N PRO A 349 9.46 25.24 25.72
CA PRO A 349 10.83 24.75 25.54
C PRO A 349 11.89 25.51 26.35
N ALA A 350 11.72 26.82 26.53
CA ALA A 350 12.67 27.66 27.26
C ALA A 350 12.65 27.37 28.76
N LEU A 351 11.46 27.25 29.35
CA LEU A 351 11.30 26.88 30.76
C LEU A 351 11.75 25.44 31.01
N ALA A 352 11.44 24.52 30.10
CA ALA A 352 11.93 23.14 30.17
C ALA A 352 13.47 23.10 30.19
N ALA A 353 14.14 23.86 29.33
CA ALA A 353 15.59 23.97 29.31
C ALA A 353 16.18 24.52 30.62
N ALA A 354 15.53 25.52 31.23
CA ALA A 354 15.94 26.09 32.51
C ALA A 354 15.89 25.09 33.67
N THR A 355 15.00 24.10 33.60
CA THR A 355 14.91 22.99 34.59
C THR A 355 15.90 21.84 34.32
N GLY A 356 16.79 21.98 33.35
CA GLY A 356 17.81 20.97 33.00
C GLY A 356 17.36 19.91 31.99
N ILE A 357 16.18 20.05 31.39
CA ILE A 357 15.72 19.14 30.33
C ILE A 357 16.49 19.45 29.04
N LYS A 358 17.16 18.43 28.50
CA LYS A 358 17.82 18.52 27.18
C LYS A 358 16.79 18.50 26.06
N VAL A 359 16.21 19.65 25.74
CA VAL A 359 15.13 19.84 24.74
C VAL A 359 15.44 19.13 23.42
N GLU A 360 16.64 19.34 22.87
CA GLU A 360 17.05 18.76 21.60
C GLU A 360 17.12 17.22 21.63
N SER A 361 17.49 16.63 22.77
CA SER A 361 17.47 15.17 22.95
C SER A 361 16.04 14.62 23.04
N VAL A 362 15.11 15.37 23.64
CA VAL A 362 13.69 15.00 23.67
C VAL A 362 13.12 15.04 22.25
N ILE A 363 13.34 16.13 21.52
CA ILE A 363 12.90 16.26 20.12
C ILE A 363 13.49 15.15 19.26
N SER A 364 14.79 14.85 19.39
CA SER A 364 15.39 13.76 18.62
C SER A 364 14.77 12.39 18.89
N ARG A 365 14.41 12.08 20.16
CA ARG A 365 13.71 10.82 20.48
C ARG A 365 12.30 10.78 19.92
N VAL A 366 11.62 11.93 19.90
CA VAL A 366 10.29 12.07 19.29
C VAL A 366 10.38 11.81 17.79
N TRP A 367 11.34 12.41 17.08
CA TRP A 367 11.56 12.16 15.66
C TRP A 367 11.81 10.68 15.34
N VAL A 368 12.63 10.01 16.15
CA VAL A 368 12.88 8.56 16.03
C VAL A 368 11.60 7.76 16.22
N ALA A 369 10.87 8.02 17.30
CA ALA A 369 9.62 7.32 17.59
C ALA A 369 8.56 7.57 16.52
N SER A 370 8.40 8.81 16.07
CA SER A 370 7.45 9.21 15.04
C SER A 370 7.72 8.54 13.70
N ALA A 371 8.97 8.47 13.26
CA ALA A 371 9.33 7.81 12.01
C ALA A 371 9.24 6.28 12.11
N ALA A 372 9.55 5.70 13.28
CA ALA A 372 9.31 4.28 13.54
C ALA A 372 7.82 3.92 13.46
N LEU A 373 6.95 4.75 14.05
CA LEU A 373 5.50 4.58 14.00
C LEU A 373 4.94 4.79 12.59
N ALA A 374 5.46 5.77 11.84
CA ALA A 374 5.09 5.99 10.45
C ALA A 374 5.43 4.78 9.58
N SER A 375 6.67 4.30 9.69
CA SER A 375 7.15 3.14 8.95
C SER A 375 6.34 1.89 9.33
N LEU A 376 6.15 1.62 10.62
CA LEU A 376 5.33 0.50 11.07
C LEU A 376 3.89 0.59 10.57
N GLY A 377 3.27 1.77 10.63
CA GLY A 377 1.94 2.00 10.05
C GLY A 377 1.89 1.71 8.55
N GLY A 378 2.93 2.12 7.82
CA GLY A 378 3.09 1.84 6.39
C GLY A 378 3.25 0.37 6.07
N VAL A 379 4.03 -0.37 6.87
CA VAL A 379 4.15 -1.83 6.75
C VAL A 379 2.79 -2.48 6.94
N LEU A 380 2.09 -2.17 8.04
CA LEU A 380 0.82 -2.81 8.36
C LEU A 380 -0.28 -2.45 7.35
N LEU A 381 -0.29 -1.23 6.82
CA LEU A 381 -1.19 -0.82 5.74
C LEU A 381 -0.86 -1.52 4.42
N ALA A 382 0.42 -1.65 4.09
CA ALA A 382 0.86 -2.37 2.89
C ALA A 382 0.51 -3.87 2.98
N LEU A 383 0.58 -4.45 4.18
CA LEU A 383 0.11 -5.81 4.43
C LEU A 383 -1.42 -5.90 4.34
N TYR A 384 -2.16 -4.97 4.94
CA TYR A 384 -3.63 -4.95 4.82
C TYR A 384 -4.08 -4.89 3.35
N LEU A 385 -3.40 -4.11 2.52
CA LEU A 385 -3.69 -3.97 1.10
C LEU A 385 -2.97 -4.99 0.20
N ASN A 386 -2.09 -5.84 0.76
CA ASN A 386 -1.18 -6.77 0.06
C ASN A 386 -0.28 -6.13 -1.01
N THR A 387 -0.10 -4.82 -0.99
CA THR A 387 0.64 -4.08 -2.01
C THR A 387 1.19 -2.77 -1.45
N THR A 388 2.31 -2.32 -1.99
CA THR A 388 2.89 -0.99 -1.74
C THR A 388 3.26 -0.30 -3.04
N ARG A 389 3.43 1.02 -3.01
CA ARG A 389 3.76 1.85 -4.17
C ARG A 389 4.74 2.95 -3.78
N PHE A 390 5.40 3.54 -4.76
CA PHE A 390 6.33 4.65 -4.53
C PHE A 390 5.67 5.89 -3.92
N ASN A 391 4.36 6.12 -4.15
CA ASN A 391 3.61 7.26 -3.64
C ASN A 391 2.66 6.90 -2.48
N PHE A 392 2.77 5.69 -1.92
CA PHE A 392 1.80 5.11 -1.00
C PHE A 392 1.44 6.02 0.19
N GLY A 393 2.44 6.50 0.90
CA GLY A 393 2.24 7.36 2.06
C GLY A 393 1.88 8.80 1.69
N SER A 394 2.23 9.28 0.49
CA SER A 394 1.84 10.60 -0.01
C SER A 394 0.32 10.69 -0.23
N THR A 395 -0.30 9.63 -0.76
CA THR A 395 -1.76 9.50 -0.91
C THR A 395 -2.46 9.50 0.44
N LEU A 396 -1.87 8.84 1.44
CA LEU A 396 -2.41 8.75 2.80
C LEU A 396 -2.14 9.99 3.66
N LEU A 397 -1.22 10.87 3.23
CA LEU A 397 -0.77 12.03 4.00
C LEU A 397 -1.94 12.94 4.39
N LEU A 398 -2.82 13.20 3.43
CA LEU A 398 -3.99 14.06 3.65
C LEU A 398 -4.99 13.43 4.62
N LEU A 399 -5.18 12.11 4.53
CA LEU A 399 -6.01 11.36 5.49
C LEU A 399 -5.41 11.38 6.90
N MET A 400 -4.09 11.25 7.02
CA MET A 400 -3.42 11.37 8.32
C MET A 400 -3.58 12.77 8.90
N PHE A 401 -3.38 13.83 8.11
CA PHE A 401 -3.63 15.19 8.58
C PHE A 401 -5.10 15.42 8.93
N ALA A 402 -6.03 14.86 8.14
CA ALA A 402 -7.45 14.89 8.47
C ALA A 402 -7.73 14.24 9.82
N ALA A 403 -7.16 13.06 10.07
CA ALA A 403 -7.29 12.36 11.34
C ALA A 403 -6.71 13.14 12.52
N ILE A 404 -5.54 13.76 12.35
CA ILE A 404 -4.87 14.51 13.41
C ILE A 404 -5.62 15.81 13.72
N THR A 405 -6.07 16.54 12.70
CA THR A 405 -6.83 17.79 12.86
C THR A 405 -8.22 17.52 13.44
N LEU A 406 -8.91 16.48 12.96
CA LEU A 406 -10.16 16.00 13.55
C LEU A 406 -9.97 15.59 15.02
N GLY A 407 -8.88 14.90 15.32
CA GLY A 407 -8.55 14.45 16.67
C GLY A 407 -8.19 15.57 17.63
N GLY A 408 -7.56 16.63 17.13
CA GLY A 408 -6.94 17.70 17.91
C GLY A 408 -5.41 17.63 17.76
N LEU A 409 -4.86 18.67 17.14
CA LEU A 409 -3.44 18.83 16.90
C LEU A 409 -2.65 18.82 18.23
N GLY A 410 -1.60 17.99 18.29
CA GLY A 410 -0.74 17.84 19.47
C GLY A 410 -1.33 16.96 20.58
N SER A 411 -2.51 16.37 20.39
CA SER A 411 -3.12 15.42 21.34
C SER A 411 -2.97 13.97 20.84
N PRO A 412 -2.06 13.14 21.42
CA PRO A 412 -1.81 11.77 20.98
C PRO A 412 -3.08 10.91 20.89
N LEU A 413 -3.94 10.99 21.92
CA LEU A 413 -5.22 10.27 21.95
C LEU A 413 -6.22 10.85 20.94
N GLY A 414 -6.18 12.16 20.71
CA GLY A 414 -6.95 12.83 19.66
C GLY A 414 -6.68 12.19 18.30
N ALA A 415 -5.40 12.07 17.90
CA ALA A 415 -5.04 11.50 16.61
C ALA A 415 -5.52 10.05 16.43
N VAL A 416 -5.54 9.24 17.49
CA VAL A 416 -6.06 7.86 17.42
C VAL A 416 -7.56 7.84 17.18
N LEU A 417 -8.33 8.62 17.94
CA LEU A 417 -9.78 8.71 17.76
C LEU A 417 -10.15 9.32 16.40
N GLY A 418 -9.43 10.36 15.98
CA GLY A 418 -9.63 10.98 14.68
C GLY A 418 -9.37 10.00 13.53
N ALA A 419 -8.30 9.19 13.61
CA ALA A 419 -8.02 8.18 12.60
C ALA A 419 -9.05 7.05 12.56
N LEU A 420 -9.59 6.64 13.71
CA LEU A 420 -10.71 5.69 13.76
C LEU A 420 -11.95 6.25 13.05
N VAL A 421 -12.32 7.51 13.31
CA VAL A 421 -13.45 8.15 12.64
C VAL A 421 -13.20 8.28 11.15
N ILE A 422 -12.02 8.74 10.73
CA ILE A 422 -11.65 8.83 9.31
C ILE A 422 -11.70 7.45 8.65
N GLY A 423 -11.20 6.40 9.30
CA GLY A 423 -11.21 5.06 8.73
C GLY A 423 -12.63 4.50 8.54
N LEU A 424 -13.50 4.68 9.54
CA LEU A 424 -14.92 4.31 9.44
C LEU A 424 -15.62 5.06 8.31
N VAL A 425 -15.37 6.36 8.21
CA VAL A 425 -15.93 7.22 7.17
C VAL A 425 -15.49 6.76 5.78
N VAL A 426 -14.20 6.54 5.57
CA VAL A 426 -13.64 6.16 4.27
C VAL A 426 -14.29 4.86 3.79
N GLU A 427 -14.38 3.85 4.64
CA GLU A 427 -14.94 2.55 4.25
C GLU A 427 -16.47 2.59 4.12
N LEU A 428 -17.20 3.27 5.04
CA LEU A 428 -18.66 3.39 4.94
C LEU A 428 -19.10 4.28 3.76
N SER A 429 -18.28 5.24 3.33
CA SER A 429 -18.59 6.10 2.18
C SER A 429 -18.81 5.30 0.90
N THR A 430 -18.17 4.13 0.77
CA THR A 430 -18.30 3.23 -0.38
C THR A 430 -19.69 2.60 -0.53
N LEU A 431 -20.61 2.80 0.44
CA LEU A 431 -22.02 2.44 0.30
C LEU A 431 -22.77 3.37 -0.66
N VAL A 432 -22.30 4.61 -0.80
CA VAL A 432 -22.99 5.67 -1.55
C VAL A 432 -22.11 6.23 -2.67
N LEU A 433 -20.80 6.29 -2.44
CA LEU A 433 -19.82 6.80 -3.40
C LEU A 433 -19.10 5.65 -4.12
N PRO A 434 -18.67 5.86 -5.39
CA PRO A 434 -17.73 4.97 -6.06
C PRO A 434 -16.43 4.80 -5.26
N ASN A 435 -15.83 3.62 -5.35
CA ASN A 435 -14.60 3.27 -4.61
C ASN A 435 -13.43 4.20 -4.90
N ASP A 436 -13.37 4.77 -6.11
CA ASP A 436 -12.32 5.69 -6.57
C ASP A 436 -12.40 7.04 -5.83
N MET A 437 -13.60 7.41 -5.38
CA MET A 437 -13.87 8.65 -4.64
C MET A 437 -13.87 8.45 -3.12
N ARG A 438 -13.48 7.26 -2.61
CA ARG A 438 -13.54 6.96 -1.17
C ARG A 438 -12.72 7.95 -0.34
N TYR A 439 -11.57 8.40 -0.82
CA TYR A 439 -10.70 9.33 -0.11
C TYR A 439 -11.19 10.78 -0.17
N ALA A 440 -11.99 11.13 -1.19
CA ALA A 440 -12.63 12.45 -1.27
C ALA A 440 -13.64 12.65 -0.12
N SER A 441 -14.29 11.59 0.35
CA SER A 441 -15.21 11.64 1.49
C SER A 441 -14.52 12.10 2.78
N ALA A 442 -13.28 11.64 3.02
CA ALA A 442 -12.47 12.05 4.17
C ALA A 442 -12.13 13.54 4.13
N LEU A 443 -11.88 14.08 2.93
CA LEU A 443 -11.61 15.51 2.73
C LEU A 443 -12.84 16.36 3.03
N VAL A 444 -14.01 15.96 2.54
CA VAL A 444 -15.27 16.69 2.82
C VAL A 444 -15.53 16.72 4.33
N ILE A 445 -15.34 15.61 5.02
CA ILE A 445 -15.52 15.53 6.47
C ILE A 445 -14.48 16.37 7.21
N LEU A 446 -13.23 16.38 6.76
CA LEU A 446 -12.23 17.30 7.27
C LEU A 446 -12.71 18.77 7.16
N ILE A 447 -13.19 19.19 6.00
CA ILE A 447 -13.71 20.54 5.78
C ILE A 447 -14.87 20.84 6.74
N LEU A 448 -15.85 19.93 6.83
CA LEU A 448 -16.99 20.09 7.73
C LEU A 448 -16.56 20.22 9.19
N VAL A 449 -15.60 19.42 9.63
CA VAL A 449 -15.08 19.46 11.00
C VAL A 449 -14.33 20.74 11.26
N LEU A 450 -13.52 21.23 10.32
CA LEU A 450 -12.82 22.50 10.49
C LEU A 450 -13.79 23.69 10.54
N LEU A 451 -14.90 23.62 9.80
CA LEU A 451 -15.97 24.63 9.85
C LEU A 451 -16.73 24.61 11.17
N LEU A 452 -17.05 23.42 11.70
CA LEU A 452 -17.90 23.27 12.88
C LEU A 452 -17.11 23.31 14.20
N ARG A 453 -15.86 22.82 14.18
CA ARG A 453 -15.03 22.64 15.38
C ARG A 453 -13.53 22.64 15.03
N PRO A 454 -12.93 23.82 14.74
CA PRO A 454 -11.54 23.96 14.27
C PRO A 454 -10.48 23.48 15.27
N GLN A 455 -10.85 23.30 16.53
CA GLN A 455 -9.98 22.75 17.58
C GLN A 455 -9.92 21.20 17.56
N GLY A 456 -10.73 20.53 16.75
CA GLY A 456 -10.87 19.07 16.77
C GLY A 456 -11.72 18.54 17.93
N ILE A 457 -11.84 17.23 18.05
CA ILE A 457 -12.68 16.53 19.04
C ILE A 457 -12.12 16.68 20.46
N LEU A 458 -10.80 16.55 20.62
CA LEU A 458 -10.09 16.59 21.90
C LEU A 458 -9.09 17.75 22.02
N GLY A 459 -9.17 18.79 21.18
CA GLY A 459 -8.31 19.97 21.29
C GLY A 459 -8.60 20.76 22.55
N ARG A 460 -7.54 21.30 23.17
CA ARG A 460 -7.67 22.25 24.28
C ARG A 460 -7.96 23.62 23.70
N ALA A 461 -9.01 24.29 24.18
CA ALA A 461 -9.25 25.68 23.83
C ALA A 461 -8.05 26.52 24.32
N GLU A 462 -7.27 27.04 23.39
CA GLU A 462 -6.21 27.97 23.71
C GLU A 462 -6.86 29.28 24.15
N ARG A 463 -6.66 29.63 25.43
CA ARG A 463 -7.18 30.88 25.98
C ARG A 463 -6.28 31.99 25.43
N ILE A 464 -6.70 32.58 24.31
CA ILE A 464 -6.09 33.79 23.78
C ILE A 464 -6.28 34.86 24.86
N GLY A 465 -5.22 35.17 25.58
CA GLY A 465 -5.22 36.03 26.75
C GLY A 465 -4.03 36.96 26.71
#